data_AF-A0A455SKK1-F1
#
_entry.id   AF-A0A455SKK1-F1
#
_cell.length_a   1.000
_cell.length_b   1.000
_cell.length_c   1.000
_cell.angle_alpha   90.00
_cell.angle_beta   90.00
_cell.angle_gamma   90.00
#
_symmetry.space_group_name_H-M   'P 1'
#
loop_
_entity.id
_entity.type
_entity.pdbx_description
1 polymer ?
#
loop_
_entity_poly.entity_id
_entity_poly.type
_entity_poly.pdbx_seq_one_letter_code
_entity_poly.pdbx_strand_id
1 'polypeptide(L)'
;MNLDAYLEQLSVCLQRYGLDNQHISDIIAEVESHVAESGESPLDAFGPPEAYADARVTDHERRSGGAWQYRTFRATAFDEMLILQEAGQAGWELVDVAAFALYCRRPWDPKDVKQWEYTRCVGLNRNTIISNMLASRWEPCGNWTPFHYFKRAL
;
A
#
# COMPACT_ATOMS: atom_id res chain seq x y z
N MET A 1 1.47 12.39 -21.84
CA MET A 1 2.54 12.51 -20.82
C MET A 1 3.85 12.12 -21.50
N ASN A 2 4.96 12.83 -21.26
CA ASN A 2 6.27 12.45 -21.84
C ASN A 2 6.97 11.42 -20.94
N LEU A 3 8.04 10.81 -21.44
CA LEU A 3 8.77 9.74 -20.74
C LEU A 3 9.31 10.20 -19.39
N ASP A 4 9.95 11.37 -19.32
CA ASP A 4 10.54 11.88 -18.06
C ASP A 4 9.49 12.03 -16.95
N ALA A 5 8.33 12.64 -17.25
CA ALA A 5 7.26 12.81 -16.27
C ALA A 5 6.63 11.47 -15.87
N TYR A 6 6.58 10.50 -16.80
CA TYR A 6 6.11 9.16 -16.51
C TYR A 6 7.05 8.42 -15.55
N LEU A 7 8.35 8.45 -15.82
CA LEU A 7 9.38 7.79 -15.00
C LEU A 7 9.50 8.41 -13.61
N GLU A 8 9.38 9.74 -13.49
CA GLU A 8 9.35 10.42 -12.20
C GLU A 8 8.15 9.95 -11.35
N GLN A 9 6.95 9.92 -11.94
CA GLN A 9 5.75 9.44 -11.24
C GLN A 9 5.85 7.94 -10.91
N LEU A 10 6.35 7.13 -11.84
CA LEU A 10 6.56 5.70 -11.64
C LEU A 10 7.53 5.47 -10.47
N SER A 11 8.66 6.15 -10.44
CA SER A 11 9.66 6.06 -9.36
C SER A 11 9.05 6.38 -8.00
N VAL A 12 8.29 7.46 -7.91
CA VAL A 12 7.58 7.85 -6.69
C VAL A 12 6.59 6.77 -6.25
N CYS A 13 5.88 6.15 -7.20
CA CYS A 13 4.94 5.07 -6.88
C CYS A 13 5.65 3.81 -6.41
N LEU A 14 6.71 3.37 -7.10
CA LEU A 14 7.48 2.18 -6.73
C LEU A 14 8.16 2.34 -5.36
N GLN A 15 8.78 3.50 -5.09
CA GLN A 15 9.33 3.83 -3.77
C GLN A 15 8.25 3.81 -2.69
N ARG A 16 7.09 4.41 -2.99
CA ARG A 16 5.96 4.42 -2.07
C ARG A 16 5.47 3.01 -1.76
N TYR A 17 5.51 2.10 -2.73
CA TYR A 17 5.14 0.70 -2.56
C TYR A 17 6.24 -0.17 -1.93
N GLY A 18 7.38 0.42 -1.54
CA GLY A 18 8.40 -0.26 -0.74
C GLY A 18 9.39 -1.10 -1.53
N LEU A 19 9.45 -0.96 -2.86
CA LEU A 19 10.55 -1.51 -3.65
C LEU A 19 11.86 -0.82 -3.27
N ASP A 20 12.94 -1.59 -3.20
CA ASP A 20 14.27 -1.02 -3.03
C ASP A 20 14.76 -0.31 -4.31
N ASN A 21 15.79 0.53 -4.14
CA ASN A 21 16.33 1.34 -5.23
C ASN A 21 16.88 0.52 -6.40
N GLN A 22 17.31 -0.73 -6.17
CA GLN A 22 17.83 -1.57 -7.24
C GLN A 22 16.69 -2.01 -8.16
N HIS A 23 15.62 -2.55 -7.58
CA HIS A 23 14.46 -2.97 -8.36
C HIS A 23 13.77 -1.80 -9.06
N ILE A 24 13.74 -0.62 -8.42
CA ILE A 24 13.24 0.60 -9.07
C ILE A 24 14.07 0.93 -10.31
N SER A 25 15.40 0.93 -10.19
CA SER A 25 16.31 1.20 -11.30
C SER A 25 16.10 0.21 -12.45
N ASP A 26 15.93 -1.08 -12.14
CA ASP A 26 15.73 -2.12 -13.14
C ASP A 26 14.41 -1.91 -13.91
N ILE A 27 13.32 -1.55 -13.20
CA ILE A 27 12.01 -1.28 -13.83
C ILE A 27 12.07 -0.02 -14.70
N ILE A 28 12.77 1.02 -14.27
CA ILE A 28 12.94 2.26 -15.05
C ILE A 28 13.68 1.95 -16.36
N ALA A 29 14.80 1.22 -16.28
CA ALA A 29 15.59 0.85 -17.44
C ALA A 29 14.77 0.00 -18.45
N GLU A 30 13.91 -0.88 -17.96
CA GLU A 30 12.99 -1.68 -18.79
C GLU A 30 12.02 -0.78 -19.57
N VAL A 31 11.40 0.19 -18.91
CA VAL A 31 10.45 1.13 -19.54
C VAL A 31 11.17 2.01 -20.57
N GLU A 32 12.35 2.53 -20.23
CA GLU A 32 13.17 3.33 -21.14
C GLU A 32 13.53 2.55 -22.41
N SER A 33 14.00 1.30 -22.26
CA SER A 33 14.36 0.44 -23.39
C SER A 33 13.15 0.18 -24.29
N HIS A 34 12.00 -0.17 -23.70
CA HIS A 34 10.80 -0.49 -24.48
C HIS A 34 10.26 0.72 -25.25
N VAL A 35 10.22 1.90 -24.64
CA VAL A 35 9.76 3.13 -25.32
C VAL A 35 10.73 3.52 -26.45
N ALA A 36 12.04 3.36 -26.23
CA ALA A 36 13.03 3.60 -27.27
C ALA A 36 12.91 2.63 -28.45
N GLU A 37 12.56 1.37 -28.21
CA GLU A 37 12.41 0.33 -29.23
C GLU A 37 11.06 0.41 -29.98
N SER A 38 9.96 0.63 -29.26
CA SER A 38 8.61 0.64 -29.82
C SER A 38 8.24 1.98 -30.45
N GLY A 39 8.77 3.09 -29.92
CA GLY A 39 8.34 4.45 -30.26
C GLY A 39 6.94 4.81 -29.75
N GLU A 40 6.29 3.94 -28.97
CA GLU A 40 4.98 4.18 -28.38
C GLU A 40 5.07 5.16 -27.20
N SER A 41 3.95 5.81 -26.87
CA SER A 41 3.92 6.59 -25.64
C SER A 41 3.91 5.64 -24.43
N PRO A 42 4.57 5.97 -23.31
CA PRO A 42 4.61 5.10 -22.13
C PRO A 42 3.20 4.84 -21.57
N LEU A 43 2.27 5.77 -21.75
CA LEU A 43 0.88 5.59 -21.31
C LEU A 43 0.15 4.53 -22.15
N ASP A 44 0.45 4.42 -23.44
CA ASP A 44 -0.16 3.42 -24.32
C ASP A 44 0.44 2.03 -24.08
N ALA A 45 1.76 1.96 -23.91
CA ALA A 45 2.48 0.70 -23.71
C ALA A 45 2.28 0.11 -22.30
N PHE A 46 2.29 0.95 -21.27
CA PHE A 46 2.33 0.52 -19.87
C PHE A 46 1.10 0.92 -19.05
N GLY A 47 0.22 1.77 -19.58
CA GLY A 47 -0.89 2.33 -18.84
C GLY A 47 -0.45 3.41 -17.84
N PRO A 48 -1.29 3.78 -16.86
CA PRO A 48 -0.95 4.77 -15.84
C PRO A 48 0.20 4.32 -14.93
N PRO A 49 1.12 5.22 -14.51
CA PRO A 49 2.27 4.87 -13.68
C PRO A 49 1.89 4.14 -12.38
N GLU A 50 0.82 4.56 -11.73
CA GLU A 50 0.34 3.93 -10.48
C GLU A 50 -0.10 2.48 -10.70
N ALA A 51 -0.85 2.22 -11.77
CA ALA A 51 -1.34 0.88 -12.08
C ALA A 51 -0.20 -0.04 -12.49
N TYR A 52 0.76 0.47 -13.27
CA TYR A 52 1.95 -0.28 -13.64
C TYR A 52 2.82 -0.60 -12.42
N ALA A 53 3.02 0.38 -11.52
CA ALA A 53 3.76 0.18 -10.27
C ALA A 53 3.12 -0.90 -9.38
N ASP A 54 1.80 -0.88 -9.18
CA ASP A 54 1.08 -1.88 -8.38
C ASP A 54 1.26 -3.30 -8.96
N ALA A 55 1.19 -3.42 -10.29
CA ALA A 55 1.42 -4.69 -10.98
C ALA A 55 2.87 -5.20 -10.81
N ARG A 56 3.89 -4.33 -10.95
CA ARG A 56 5.30 -4.72 -10.80
C ARG A 56 5.65 -5.09 -9.36
N VAL A 57 5.11 -4.37 -8.37
CA VAL A 57 5.26 -4.72 -6.95
C VAL A 57 4.67 -6.09 -6.68
N THR A 58 3.43 -6.33 -7.11
CA THR A 58 2.74 -7.60 -6.92
C THR A 58 3.51 -8.78 -7.55
N ASP A 59 4.07 -8.59 -8.75
CA ASP A 59 4.88 -9.60 -9.43
C ASP A 59 6.24 -9.84 -8.76
N HIS A 60 6.93 -8.77 -8.34
CA HIS A 60 8.15 -8.86 -7.56
C HIS A 60 7.92 -9.65 -6.27
N GLU A 61 6.86 -9.34 -5.53
CA GLU A 61 6.48 -10.05 -4.29
C GLU A 61 6.20 -11.53 -4.51
N ARG A 62 5.49 -11.87 -5.59
CA ARG A 62 5.20 -13.27 -5.95
C ARG A 62 6.48 -14.05 -6.22
N ARG A 63 7.49 -13.43 -6.88
CA ARG A 63 8.76 -14.07 -7.21
C ARG A 63 9.69 -14.23 -6.00
N SER A 64 9.61 -13.32 -5.05
CA SER A 64 10.47 -13.31 -3.84
C SER A 64 10.11 -14.42 -2.83
N GLY A 65 9.02 -15.18 -3.04
CA GLY A 65 8.67 -16.34 -2.20
C GLY A 65 8.32 -16.00 -0.75
N GLY A 66 7.96 -14.74 -0.48
CA GLY A 66 7.57 -14.29 0.86
C GLY A 66 6.28 -14.95 1.33
N ALA A 67 6.11 -15.13 2.64
CA ALA A 67 4.86 -15.66 3.22
C ALA A 67 3.67 -14.67 3.12
N TRP A 68 3.96 -13.40 2.79
CA TRP A 68 3.02 -12.30 2.80
C TRP A 68 2.94 -11.63 1.41
N GLN A 69 1.73 -11.27 1.03
CA GLN A 69 1.37 -10.29 0.02
C GLN A 69 1.32 -8.93 0.70
N TYR A 70 1.75 -7.87 0.02
CA TYR A 70 1.53 -6.50 0.45
C TYR A 70 0.69 -5.77 -0.57
N ARG A 71 -0.05 -4.77 -0.10
CA ARG A 71 -0.83 -3.90 -0.97
C ARG A 71 -0.96 -2.54 -0.33
N THR A 72 -0.85 -1.52 -1.17
CA THR A 72 -1.09 -0.14 -0.75
C THR A 72 -2.46 0.31 -1.25
N PHE A 73 -3.31 0.76 -0.34
CA PHE A 73 -4.57 1.39 -0.69
C PHE A 73 -4.40 2.91 -0.63
N ARG A 74 -4.74 3.61 -1.72
CA ARG A 74 -4.81 5.07 -1.71
C ARG A 74 -6.09 5.48 -0.99
N ALA A 75 -5.96 6.39 -0.05
CA ALA A 75 -7.09 6.88 0.73
C ALA A 75 -6.84 8.32 1.19
N THR A 76 -7.91 9.04 1.47
CA THR A 76 -7.93 10.30 2.20
C THR A 76 -8.46 10.07 3.62
N ALA A 77 -8.33 11.05 4.51
CA ALA A 77 -8.91 10.96 5.86
C ALA A 77 -10.46 10.93 5.91
N PHE A 78 -11.14 10.93 4.75
CA PHE A 78 -12.60 10.89 4.62
C PHE A 78 -13.13 9.53 4.20
N ASP A 79 -12.38 8.79 3.38
CA ASP A 79 -12.78 7.50 2.80
C ASP A 79 -11.93 6.33 3.30
N GLU A 80 -10.85 6.58 4.05
CA GLU A 80 -9.94 5.53 4.50
C GLU A 80 -10.63 4.49 5.37
N MET A 81 -11.60 4.89 6.20
CA MET A 81 -12.29 3.93 7.05
C MET A 81 -13.14 2.95 6.26
N LEU A 82 -13.80 3.38 5.18
CA LEU A 82 -14.55 2.48 4.30
C LEU A 82 -13.59 1.51 3.60
N ILE A 83 -12.51 2.05 3.04
CA ILE A 83 -11.46 1.26 2.37
C ILE A 83 -10.87 0.23 3.32
N LEU A 84 -10.60 0.59 4.58
CA LEU A 84 -10.10 -0.33 5.59
C LEU A 84 -11.09 -1.43 5.93
N GLN A 85 -12.40 -1.15 6.02
CA GLN A 85 -13.39 -2.21 6.26
C GLN A 85 -13.42 -3.20 5.09
N GLU A 86 -13.44 -2.72 3.85
CA GLU A 86 -13.45 -3.57 2.66
C GLU A 86 -12.15 -4.40 2.56
N ALA A 87 -11.01 -3.77 2.81
CA ALA A 87 -9.71 -4.43 2.83
C ALA A 87 -9.64 -5.50 3.94
N GLY A 88 -10.12 -5.17 5.14
CA GLY A 88 -10.18 -6.08 6.28
C GLY A 88 -11.03 -7.31 6.05
N GLN A 89 -12.20 -7.15 5.42
CA GLN A 89 -13.06 -8.27 5.00
C GLN A 89 -12.37 -9.16 3.94
N ALA A 90 -11.55 -8.57 3.07
CA ALA A 90 -10.73 -9.29 2.09
C ALA A 90 -9.43 -9.88 2.69
N GLY A 91 -9.24 -9.74 4.00
CA GLY A 91 -8.13 -10.32 4.77
C GLY A 91 -6.85 -9.50 4.78
N TRP A 92 -6.90 -8.25 4.34
CA TRP A 92 -5.78 -7.32 4.40
C TRP A 92 -5.63 -6.74 5.80
N GLU A 93 -4.48 -6.98 6.41
CA GLU A 93 -4.05 -6.47 7.71
C GLU A 93 -3.30 -5.14 7.52
N LEU A 94 -3.80 -4.05 8.11
CA LEU A 94 -3.09 -2.76 8.16
C LEU A 94 -1.84 -2.89 9.04
N VAL A 95 -0.71 -2.47 8.49
CA VAL A 95 0.58 -2.46 9.16
C VAL A 95 1.18 -1.07 9.30
N ASP A 96 0.83 -0.14 8.41
CA ASP A 96 1.28 1.26 8.51
C ASP A 96 0.36 2.23 7.74
N VAL A 97 0.50 3.53 7.98
CA VAL A 97 -0.27 4.60 7.35
C VAL A 97 0.62 5.80 7.00
N ALA A 98 0.35 6.42 5.85
CA ALA A 98 0.89 7.73 5.47
C ALA A 98 -0.26 8.68 5.10
N ALA A 99 0.05 9.96 4.84
CA ALA A 99 -0.96 11.01 4.62
C ALA A 99 -2.02 10.67 3.56
N PHE A 100 -1.70 9.81 2.58
CA PHE A 100 -2.62 9.40 1.51
C PHE A 100 -2.58 7.90 1.17
N ALA A 101 -2.05 7.08 2.08
CA ALA A 101 -1.81 5.67 1.81
C ALA A 101 -1.99 4.81 3.06
N LEU A 102 -2.56 3.64 2.85
CA LEU A 102 -2.70 2.58 3.84
C LEU A 102 -1.86 1.39 3.36
N TYR A 103 -0.92 0.96 4.20
CA TYR A 103 -0.04 -0.16 3.89
C TYR A 103 -0.58 -1.41 4.55
N CYS A 104 -1.00 -2.37 3.74
CA CYS A 104 -1.58 -3.60 4.22
C CYS A 104 -0.76 -4.81 3.79
N ARG A 105 -0.89 -5.90 4.54
CA ARG A 105 -0.37 -7.21 4.17
C ARG A 105 -1.44 -8.30 4.29
N ARG A 106 -1.24 -9.42 3.62
CA ARG A 106 -2.10 -10.61 3.72
C ARG A 106 -1.27 -11.86 3.46
N PRO A 107 -1.48 -12.99 4.16
CA PRO A 107 -0.77 -14.22 3.85
C PRO A 107 -1.06 -14.71 2.42
N TRP A 108 -0.09 -15.39 1.80
CA TRP A 108 -0.33 -16.11 0.54
C TRP A 108 -1.18 -17.36 0.73
N ASP A 109 -0.96 -18.12 1.82
CA ASP A 109 -1.75 -19.31 2.13
C ASP A 109 -3.15 -18.89 2.59
N PRO A 110 -4.23 -19.26 1.86
CA PRO A 110 -5.59 -18.93 2.26
C PRO A 110 -5.98 -19.41 3.66
N LYS A 111 -5.32 -20.45 4.21
CA LYS A 111 -5.59 -20.96 5.56
C LYS A 111 -5.14 -20.01 6.66
N ASP A 112 -4.15 -19.17 6.38
CA ASP A 112 -3.61 -18.21 7.33
C ASP A 112 -4.32 -16.85 7.26
N VAL A 113 -5.15 -16.64 6.23
CA VAL A 113 -5.90 -15.38 6.03
C VAL A 113 -6.95 -15.20 7.13
N LYS A 114 -6.85 -14.10 7.86
CA LYS A 114 -7.83 -13.65 8.87
C LYS A 114 -8.53 -12.39 8.37
N GLN A 115 -9.78 -12.23 8.76
CA GLN A 115 -10.49 -10.97 8.55
C GLN A 115 -10.23 -9.99 9.69
N TRP A 116 -10.33 -8.71 9.37
CA TRP A 116 -10.00 -7.63 10.30
C TRP A 116 -11.13 -6.62 10.36
N GLU A 117 -11.40 -6.16 11.57
CA GLU A 117 -12.20 -4.98 11.84
C GLU A 117 -11.28 -3.82 12.17
N TYR A 118 -11.62 -2.62 11.70
CA TYR A 118 -10.84 -1.41 11.95
C TYR A 118 -11.66 -0.32 12.63
N THR A 119 -10.98 0.53 13.39
CA THR A 119 -11.56 1.79 13.87
C THR A 119 -10.49 2.87 13.97
N ARG A 120 -10.94 4.13 13.96
CA ARG A 120 -10.08 5.32 14.05
C ARG A 120 -10.55 6.19 15.20
N CYS A 121 -9.61 6.57 16.07
CA CYS A 121 -9.81 7.61 17.06
C CYS A 121 -9.10 8.89 16.63
N VAL A 122 -9.69 10.04 16.98
CA VAL A 122 -9.12 11.36 16.68
C VAL A 122 -8.71 12.03 17.99
N GLY A 123 -7.48 12.53 18.06
CA GLY A 123 -7.04 13.35 19.18
C GLY A 123 -5.53 13.50 19.28
N LEU A 124 -5.11 14.40 20.18
CA LEU A 124 -3.69 14.72 20.39
C LEU A 124 -3.04 13.90 21.51
N ASN A 125 -3.83 13.41 22.48
CA ASN A 125 -3.32 12.59 23.58
C ASN A 125 -3.33 11.10 23.22
N ARG A 126 -2.37 10.71 22.36
CA ARG A 126 -2.21 9.35 21.84
C ARG A 126 -2.16 8.28 22.94
N ASN A 127 -1.45 8.54 24.04
CA ASN A 127 -1.26 7.54 25.09
C ASN A 127 -2.59 7.19 25.78
N THR A 128 -3.42 8.20 26.08
CA THR A 128 -4.76 7.96 26.64
C THR A 128 -5.65 7.20 25.66
N ILE A 129 -5.61 7.55 24.38
CA ILE A 129 -6.39 6.87 23.34
C ILE A 129 -5.98 5.39 23.27
N ILE A 130 -4.68 5.09 23.20
CA ILE A 130 -4.18 3.71 23.13
C ILE A 130 -4.60 2.91 24.36
N SER A 131 -4.44 3.45 25.56
CA SER A 131 -4.82 2.74 26.80
C SER A 131 -6.30 2.37 26.82
N ASN A 132 -7.19 3.28 26.39
CA ASN A 132 -8.63 3.02 26.33
C ASN A 132 -8.98 1.96 25.28
N MET A 133 -8.31 2.00 24.14
CA MET A 133 -8.54 1.06 23.03
C MET A 133 -8.03 -0.35 23.38
N LEU A 134 -6.85 -0.47 23.99
CA LEU A 134 -6.33 -1.73 24.50
C LEU A 134 -7.28 -2.37 25.52
N ALA A 135 -7.86 -1.58 26.44
CA ALA A 135 -8.86 -2.06 27.39
C ALA A 135 -10.12 -2.64 26.71
N SER A 136 -10.42 -2.17 25.50
CA SER A 136 -11.53 -2.63 24.65
C SER A 136 -11.11 -3.69 23.62
N ARG A 137 -9.92 -4.29 23.79
CA ARG A 137 -9.34 -5.33 22.91
C ARG A 137 -9.09 -4.86 21.47
N TRP A 138 -8.75 -3.59 21.31
CA TRP A 138 -8.31 -3.02 20.05
C TRP A 138 -6.79 -2.84 20.05
N GLU A 139 -6.14 -3.35 19.01
CA GLU A 139 -4.69 -3.29 18.87
C GLU A 139 -4.29 -2.07 18.03
N PRO A 140 -3.32 -1.24 18.46
CA PRO A 140 -2.85 -0.12 17.66
C PRO A 140 -2.13 -0.62 16.41
N CYS A 141 -2.47 -0.08 15.24
CA CYS A 141 -1.92 -0.55 13.96
C CYS A 141 -1.49 0.57 12.99
N GLY A 142 -1.72 1.83 13.33
CA GLY A 142 -1.27 2.95 12.52
C GLY A 142 -1.47 4.28 13.22
N ASN A 143 -0.67 5.28 12.84
CA ASN A 143 -0.76 6.62 13.41
C ASN A 143 -0.37 7.67 12.37
N TRP A 144 -1.28 8.62 12.11
CA TRP A 144 -1.00 9.85 11.39
C TRP A 144 -1.73 10.99 12.09
N THR A 145 -1.07 11.63 13.06
CA THR A 145 -1.67 12.62 13.97
C THR A 145 -2.49 13.66 13.19
N PRO A 146 -3.77 13.90 13.56
CA PRO A 146 -4.44 13.49 14.80
C PRO A 146 -5.15 12.13 14.78
N PHE A 147 -4.95 11.31 13.74
CA PHE A 147 -5.64 10.04 13.54
C PHE A 147 -4.84 8.84 14.06
N HIS A 148 -5.51 8.02 14.89
CA HIS A 148 -4.95 6.81 15.49
C HIS A 148 -5.78 5.61 15.06
N TYR A 149 -5.15 4.64 14.43
CA TYR A 149 -5.83 3.49 13.85
C TYR A 149 -5.65 2.26 14.72
N PHE A 150 -6.72 1.50 14.83
CA PHE A 150 -6.77 0.28 15.60
C PHE A 150 -7.42 -0.84 14.78
N LYS A 151 -7.00 -2.06 15.06
CA LYS A 151 -7.53 -3.26 14.44
C LYS A 151 -7.88 -4.32 15.47
N ARG A 152 -8.72 -5.26 15.06
CA ARG A 152 -9.03 -6.49 15.80
C ARG A 152 -9.31 -7.60 14.80
N ALA A 153 -8.82 -8.80 15.08
CA ALA A 153 -9.18 -9.97 14.28
C ALA A 153 -10.65 -10.36 14.52
N LEU A 154 -11.35 -10.73 13.44
CA LEU A 154 -12.70 -11.29 13.48
C LEU A 154 -12.69 -12.80 13.68
#